data_AF-A0A9N8P1F8-F1
#
_entry.id   AF-A0A9N8P1F8-F1
#
_cell.length_a   1.000
_cell.length_b   1.000
_cell.length_c   1.000
_cell.angle_alpha   90.00
_cell.angle_beta   90.00
_cell.angle_gamma   90.00
#
_symmetry.space_group_name_H-M   'P 1'
#
loop_
_entity.id
_entity.type
_entity.pdbx_description
1 polymer ?
#
loop_
_entity_poly.entity_id
_entity_poly.type
_entity_poly.pdbx_seq_one_letter_code
_entity_poly.pdbx_strand_id
1 'polypeptide(L)'
;MEKQTSYVKRSQRDYSMSLKLQIVSDIEKGFISVTDTRKKYGIQSRSTIVQWLRKFGNFDWENQTSIKMTKTPEQKIMELEAQVKLLEKQKAFLERQAFVADKKAILFDMMIDLAEKEYHIDIRKNSVPEQLPALKKKNNKQ
;
A
#
# COMPACT_ATOMS: atom_id res chain seq x y z
N MET A 1 -21.05 52.55 -5.52
CA MET A 1 -20.73 52.80 -6.94
C MET A 1 -20.71 51.47 -7.67
N GLU A 2 -21.80 51.13 -8.34
CA GLU A 2 -21.86 49.96 -9.21
C GLU A 2 -20.97 50.23 -10.43
N LYS A 3 -19.81 49.56 -10.51
CA LYS A 3 -18.99 49.59 -11.72
C LYS A 3 -19.73 48.78 -12.78
N GLN A 4 -20.38 49.45 -13.72
CA GLN A 4 -20.82 48.81 -14.96
C GLN A 4 -19.58 48.27 -15.68
N THR A 5 -19.34 46.96 -15.58
CA THR A 5 -18.25 46.31 -16.30
C THR A 5 -18.74 46.04 -17.71
N SER A 6 -18.46 46.96 -18.64
CA SER A 6 -18.60 46.67 -20.06
C SER A 6 -17.71 45.46 -20.39
N TYR A 7 -18.32 44.40 -20.94
CA TYR A 7 -17.58 43.21 -21.34
C TYR A 7 -16.74 43.52 -22.58
N VAL A 8 -15.44 43.78 -22.37
CA VAL A 8 -14.48 43.99 -23.46
C VAL A 8 -13.92 42.63 -23.87
N LYS A 9 -14.24 42.19 -25.09
CA LYS A 9 -13.69 40.97 -25.67
C LYS A 9 -12.18 41.14 -25.86
N ARG A 10 -11.38 40.23 -25.31
CA ARG A 10 -9.91 40.24 -25.43
C ARG A 10 -9.41 39.04 -26.22
N SER A 11 -8.49 39.29 -27.13
CA SER A 11 -7.82 38.27 -27.94
C SER A 11 -6.40 38.00 -27.42
N GLN A 12 -5.77 36.92 -27.88
CA GLN A 12 -4.42 36.52 -27.46
C GLN A 12 -3.36 37.62 -27.69
N ARG A 13 -3.59 38.50 -28.68
CA ARG A 13 -2.73 39.65 -29.03
C ARG A 13 -2.76 40.77 -27.98
N ASP A 14 -3.78 40.82 -27.13
CA ASP A 14 -3.95 41.88 -26.14
C ASP A 14 -3.13 41.64 -24.87
N TYR A 15 -2.47 40.48 -24.77
CA TYR A 15 -1.66 40.09 -23.62
C TYR A 15 -0.18 40.14 -23.98
N SER A 16 0.55 41.09 -23.38
CA SER A 16 2.00 41.20 -23.52
C SER A 16 2.71 39.96 -22.98
N MET A 17 3.90 39.67 -23.49
CA MET A 17 4.68 38.51 -23.04
C MET A 17 5.11 38.64 -21.57
N SER A 18 5.47 39.84 -21.13
CA SER A 18 5.82 40.12 -19.73
C SER A 18 4.67 39.81 -18.77
N LEU A 19 3.45 40.20 -19.13
CA LEU A 19 2.26 39.90 -18.33
C LEU A 19 2.02 38.39 -18.20
N LYS A 20 2.20 37.64 -19.29
CA LYS A 20 2.05 36.18 -19.30
C LYS A 20 3.04 35.51 -18.35
N LEU A 21 4.32 35.88 -18.45
CA LEU A 21 5.38 35.33 -17.60
C LEU A 21 5.18 35.68 -16.12
N GLN A 22 4.78 36.92 -15.82
CA GLN A 22 4.47 37.34 -14.46
C GLN A 22 3.34 36.50 -13.86
N ILE A 23 2.23 36.36 -14.60
CA ILE A 23 1.08 35.56 -14.16
C ILE A 23 1.47 34.11 -13.89
N VAL A 24 2.29 33.52 -14.77
CA VAL A 24 2.76 32.14 -14.61
C VAL A 24 3.61 32.01 -13.34
N SER A 25 4.61 32.89 -13.14
CA SER A 25 5.43 32.91 -11.93
C SER A 25 4.59 33.07 -10.65
N ASP A 26 3.60 33.96 -10.64
CA ASP A 26 2.77 34.21 -9.46
C ASP A 26 1.89 33.00 -9.09
N ILE A 27 1.40 32.28 -10.10
CA ILE A 27 0.61 31.06 -9.91
C ILE A 27 1.50 29.90 -9.44
N GLU A 28 2.69 29.73 -10.02
CA GLU A 28 3.61 28.67 -9.64
C GLU A 28 4.14 28.83 -8.22
N LYS A 29 4.37 30.08 -7.78
CA LYS A 29 4.72 30.39 -6.39
C LYS A 29 3.53 30.24 -5.42
N GLY A 30 2.32 30.02 -5.94
CA GLY A 30 1.10 29.85 -5.13
C GLY A 30 0.54 31.14 -4.53
N PHE A 31 0.98 32.32 -4.98
CA PHE A 31 0.48 33.60 -4.47
C PHE A 31 -0.95 33.90 -4.91
N ILE A 32 -1.32 33.46 -6.13
CA ILE A 32 -2.62 33.76 -6.72
C ILE A 32 -3.16 32.50 -7.40
N SER A 33 -4.42 32.16 -7.15
CA SER A 33 -5.10 31.06 -7.84
C SER A 33 -5.49 31.47 -9.27
N VAL A 34 -5.55 30.50 -10.19
CA VAL A 34 -5.98 30.71 -11.58
C VAL A 34 -7.31 31.47 -11.68
N THR A 35 -8.24 31.20 -10.76
CA THR A 35 -9.56 31.83 -10.70
C THR A 35 -9.48 33.31 -10.30
N ASP A 36 -8.55 33.65 -9.43
CA ASP A 36 -8.35 35.00 -8.92
C ASP A 36 -7.56 35.84 -9.92
N THR A 37 -6.56 35.25 -10.58
CA THR A 37 -5.84 35.86 -11.71
C THR A 37 -6.81 36.28 -12.80
N ARG A 38 -7.79 35.44 -13.13
CA ARG A 38 -8.84 35.77 -14.12
C ARG A 38 -9.58 37.05 -13.76
N LYS A 39 -9.99 37.19 -12.50
CA LYS A 39 -10.74 38.35 -12.00
C LYS A 39 -9.84 39.60 -11.92
N LYS A 40 -8.63 39.47 -11.38
CA LYS A 40 -7.68 40.57 -11.15
C LYS A 40 -7.19 41.20 -12.45
N TYR A 41 -6.87 40.39 -13.45
CA TYR A 41 -6.32 40.85 -14.74
C TYR A 41 -7.36 40.92 -15.86
N GLY A 42 -8.63 40.60 -15.58
CA GLY A 42 -9.71 40.61 -16.57
C GLY A 42 -9.44 39.69 -17.76
N ILE A 43 -9.01 38.46 -17.48
CA ILE A 43 -8.71 37.47 -18.52
C ILE A 43 -10.00 36.79 -18.93
N GLN A 44 -10.19 36.59 -20.24
CA GLN A 44 -11.46 36.11 -20.78
C GLN A 44 -11.83 34.71 -20.27
N SER A 45 -10.87 33.79 -20.22
CA SER A 45 -11.12 32.41 -19.82
C SER A 45 -10.02 31.86 -18.92
N ARG A 46 -10.43 30.96 -18.01
CA ARG A 46 -9.49 30.14 -17.23
C ARG A 46 -8.58 29.31 -18.16
N SER A 47 -9.11 28.83 -19.30
CA SER A 47 -8.35 28.02 -20.26
C SER A 47 -7.15 28.75 -20.85
N THR A 48 -7.24 30.07 -21.04
CA THR A 48 -6.13 30.90 -21.52
C THR A 48 -4.94 30.88 -20.55
N ILE A 49 -5.23 31.00 -19.25
CA ILE A 49 -4.20 30.96 -18.20
C ILE A 49 -3.59 29.56 -18.13
N VAL A 50 -4.42 28.51 -18.22
CA VAL A 50 -3.93 27.11 -18.25
C VAL A 50 -3.03 26.86 -19.45
N GLN A 51 -3.32 27.43 -20.63
CA GLN A 51 -2.42 27.35 -21.78
C GLN A 51 -1.08 28.06 -21.52
N TRP A 52 -1.08 29.21 -20.85
CA TRP A 52 0.18 29.88 -20.47
C TRP A 52 0.97 29.06 -19.46
N LEU A 53 0.32 28.46 -18.47
CA LEU A 53 0.96 27.55 -17.51
C LEU A 53 1.56 26.32 -18.22
N ARG A 54 0.86 25.73 -19.19
CA ARG A 54 1.42 24.61 -19.98
C ARG A 54 2.57 25.00 -20.89
N LYS A 55 2.60 26.24 -21.40
CA LYS A 55 3.58 26.68 -22.39
C LYS A 55 4.82 27.35 -21.78
N PHE A 56 4.64 28.05 -20.66
CA PHE A 56 5.67 28.83 -20.00
C PHE A 56 5.91 28.43 -18.55
N GLY A 57 5.08 27.54 -18.00
CA GLY A 57 5.29 27.00 -16.67
C GLY A 57 6.35 25.89 -16.68
N ASN A 58 7.03 25.78 -15.56
CA ASN A 58 8.02 24.74 -15.26
C ASN A 58 7.40 23.53 -14.54
N PHE A 59 6.12 23.63 -14.14
CA PHE A 59 5.41 22.55 -13.48
C PHE A 59 5.04 21.44 -14.47
N ASP A 60 5.40 20.20 -14.14
CA ASP A 60 5.12 19.01 -14.95
C ASP A 60 3.62 18.71 -14.96
N TRP A 61 2.94 19.27 -15.96
CA TRP A 61 1.50 19.11 -16.15
C TRP A 61 1.13 17.77 -16.81
N GLU A 62 2.10 17.03 -17.35
CA GLU A 62 1.91 15.72 -17.96
C GLU A 62 1.88 14.63 -16.90
N ASN A 63 2.68 14.76 -15.84
CA ASN A 63 2.67 13.87 -14.66
C ASN A 63 1.69 14.30 -13.57
N GLN A 64 0.58 14.96 -13.93
CA GLN A 64 -0.46 15.27 -12.95
C GLN A 64 -1.06 13.95 -12.46
N THR A 65 -0.72 13.54 -11.23
CA THR A 65 -1.30 12.35 -10.59
C THR A 65 -2.81 12.41 -10.75
N SER A 66 -3.36 11.45 -11.51
CA SER A 66 -4.79 11.31 -11.70
C SER A 66 -5.44 11.41 -10.33
N ILE A 67 -6.30 12.42 -10.17
CA ILE A 67 -7.03 12.64 -8.92
C ILE A 67 -7.68 11.30 -8.60
N LYS A 68 -7.23 10.63 -7.53
CA LYS A 68 -7.79 9.35 -7.10
C LYS A 68 -9.28 9.59 -6.87
N MET A 69 -10.09 9.22 -7.84
CA MET A 69 -11.54 9.21 -7.69
C MET A 69 -11.82 8.31 -6.51
N THR A 70 -12.38 8.87 -5.45
CA THR A 70 -12.77 8.10 -4.28
C THR A 70 -13.78 7.06 -4.74
N LYS A 71 -13.41 5.77 -4.65
CA LYS A 71 -14.29 4.65 -5.01
C LYS A 71 -15.64 4.85 -4.34
N THR A 72 -16.74 4.61 -5.07
CA THR A 72 -18.08 4.64 -4.48
C THR A 72 -18.18 3.58 -3.38
N PRO A 73 -19.01 3.82 -2.35
CA PRO A 73 -19.16 2.87 -1.23
C PRO A 73 -19.56 1.47 -1.72
N GLU A 74 -20.41 1.37 -2.75
CA GLU A 74 -20.83 0.10 -3.36
C GLU A 74 -19.67 -0.69 -3.97
N GLN A 75 -18.76 -0.02 -4.70
CA GLN A 75 -17.59 -0.68 -5.28
C GLN A 75 -16.66 -1.22 -4.20
N LYS A 76 -16.54 -0.50 -3.08
CA LYS A 76 -15.74 -0.94 -1.94
C LYS A 76 -16.35 -2.16 -1.24
N ILE A 77 -17.68 -2.19 -1.11
CA ILE A 77 -18.40 -3.34 -0.54
C ILE A 77 -18.18 -4.58 -1.39
N MET A 78 -18.37 -4.48 -2.72
CA MET A 78 -18.17 -5.60 -3.64
C MET A 78 -16.74 -6.14 -3.60
N GLU A 79 -15.73 -5.25 -3.54
CA GLU A 79 -14.32 -5.64 -3.42
C GLU A 79 -14.04 -6.35 -2.09
N LEU A 80 -14.58 -5.85 -0.99
CA LEU A 80 -14.43 -6.47 0.33
C LEU A 80 -15.11 -7.83 0.42
N GLU A 81 -16.32 -7.98 -0.13
CA GLU A 81 -17.02 -9.27 -0.18
C GLU A 81 -16.22 -10.33 -0.96
N ALA A 82 -15.61 -9.94 -2.08
CA ALA A 82 -14.74 -10.83 -2.86
C ALA A 82 -13.50 -11.25 -2.05
N GLN A 83 -12.90 -10.33 -1.30
CA GLN A 83 -11.75 -10.62 -0.44
C GLN A 83 -12.12 -11.57 0.70
N VAL A 84 -13.25 -11.33 1.37
CA VAL A 84 -13.75 -12.20 2.45
C VAL A 84 -13.97 -13.62 1.93
N LYS A 85 -14.63 -13.77 0.79
CA LYS A 85 -14.87 -15.08 0.17
C LYS A 85 -13.58 -15.82 -0.21
N LEU A 86 -12.55 -15.09 -0.63
CA LEU A 86 -11.25 -15.68 -0.93
C LEU A 86 -10.55 -16.16 0.35
N LEU A 87 -10.54 -15.32 1.38
CA LEU A 87 -9.93 -15.63 2.67
C LEU A 87 -10.61 -16.82 3.36
N GLU A 88 -11.94 -16.88 3.31
CA GLU A 88 -12.71 -18.01 3.83
C GLU A 88 -12.33 -19.33 3.15
N LYS A 89 -12.16 -19.34 1.82
CA LYS A 89 -11.70 -20.52 1.08
C LYS A 89 -10.30 -20.96 1.50
N GLN A 90 -9.37 -20.01 1.65
CA GLN A 90 -8.00 -20.30 2.08
C GLN A 90 -7.98 -20.86 3.50
N LYS A 91 -8.74 -20.27 4.42
CA LYS A 91 -8.86 -20.75 5.79
C LYS A 91 -9.41 -22.18 5.84
N ALA A 92 -10.51 -22.45 5.14
CA ALA A 92 -11.11 -23.79 5.11
C ALA A 92 -10.15 -24.85 4.52
N PHE A 93 -9.32 -24.48 3.55
CA PHE A 93 -8.30 -25.37 2.99
C PHE A 93 -7.21 -25.68 4.02
N LEU A 94 -6.68 -24.66 4.68
CA LEU A 94 -5.62 -24.82 5.70
C LEU A 94 -6.11 -25.62 6.91
N GLU A 95 -7.34 -25.37 7.37
CA GLU A 95 -7.94 -26.13 8.48
C GLU A 95 -8.05 -27.62 8.15
N ARG A 96 -8.45 -27.97 6.92
CA ARG A 96 -8.46 -29.38 6.47
C ARG A 96 -7.07 -29.97 6.44
N GLN A 97 -6.07 -29.23 5.98
CA GLN A 97 -4.69 -29.71 5.91
C GLN A 97 -4.12 -29.95 7.32
N ALA A 98 -4.34 -29.03 8.24
CA ALA A 98 -3.95 -29.15 9.64
C ALA A 98 -4.60 -30.38 10.28
N PHE A 99 -5.92 -30.55 10.13
CA PHE A 99 -6.65 -31.70 10.64
C PHE A 99 -6.11 -33.05 10.13
N VAL A 100 -5.75 -33.11 8.84
CA VAL A 100 -5.14 -34.32 8.26
C VAL A 100 -3.73 -34.55 8.82
N ALA A 101 -2.93 -33.50 8.98
CA ALA A 101 -1.59 -33.60 9.56
C ALA A 101 -1.64 -34.09 11.02
N ASP A 102 -2.53 -33.53 11.84
CA ASP A 102 -2.71 -33.92 13.25
C ASP A 102 -3.12 -35.39 13.37
N LYS A 103 -4.10 -35.83 12.55
CA LYS A 103 -4.51 -37.24 12.51
C LYS A 103 -3.38 -38.17 12.09
N LYS A 104 -2.56 -37.77 11.12
CA LYS A 104 -1.41 -38.56 10.68
C LYS A 104 -0.39 -38.68 11.80
N ALA A 105 -0.08 -37.59 12.51
CA ALA A 105 0.84 -37.60 13.64
C ALA A 105 0.37 -38.58 14.74
N ILE A 106 -0.91 -38.48 15.15
CA ILE A 106 -1.49 -39.39 16.15
C ILE A 106 -1.41 -40.85 15.69
N LEU A 107 -1.72 -41.13 14.42
CA LEU A 107 -1.64 -42.48 13.88
C LEU A 107 -0.20 -43.00 13.86
N PHE A 108 0.77 -42.17 13.47
CA PHE A 108 2.19 -42.54 13.48
C PHE A 108 2.69 -42.82 14.90
N ASP A 109 2.35 -41.97 15.88
CA ASP A 109 2.70 -42.22 17.28
C ASP A 109 2.15 -43.57 17.76
N MET A 110 0.88 -43.86 17.48
CA MET A 110 0.26 -45.13 17.85
C MET A 110 0.92 -46.34 17.17
N MET A 111 1.27 -46.22 15.89
CA MET A 111 1.97 -47.30 15.17
C MET A 111 3.38 -47.54 15.72
N ILE A 112 4.09 -46.48 16.09
CA ILE A 112 5.40 -46.58 16.74
C ILE A 112 5.26 -47.31 18.08
N ASP A 113 4.30 -46.90 18.92
CA ASP A 113 4.07 -47.52 20.22
C ASP A 113 3.71 -49.01 20.13
N LEU A 114 2.98 -49.42 19.08
CA LEU A 114 2.68 -50.83 18.80
C LEU A 114 3.93 -51.60 18.35
N ALA A 115 4.72 -51.02 17.45
CA ALA A 115 5.94 -51.66 16.94
C ALA A 115 7.00 -51.85 18.03
N GLU A 116 7.19 -50.87 18.92
CA GLU A 116 8.09 -50.99 20.07
C GLU A 116 7.64 -52.11 21.03
N LYS A 117 6.32 -52.25 21.24
CA LYS A 117 5.75 -53.32 22.09
C LYS A 117 5.89 -54.71 21.50
N GLU A 118 5.61 -54.89 20.20
CA GLU A 118 5.56 -56.20 19.56
C GLU A 118 6.94 -56.73 19.16
N TYR A 119 7.83 -55.85 18.69
CA TYR A 119 9.15 -56.24 18.17
C TYR A 119 10.32 -55.94 19.13
N HIS A 120 10.07 -55.24 20.25
CA HIS A 120 11.10 -54.84 21.23
C HIS A 120 12.28 -54.06 20.60
N ILE A 121 12.00 -53.30 19.55
CA ILE A 121 12.97 -52.41 18.88
C ILE A 121 12.71 -50.99 19.39
N ASP A 122 13.73 -50.33 19.95
CA ASP A 122 13.64 -48.91 20.33
C ASP A 122 13.71 -48.02 19.08
N ILE A 123 12.55 -47.56 18.59
CA ILE A 123 12.45 -46.74 17.38
C ILE A 123 12.56 -45.25 17.74
N ARG A 124 11.95 -44.83 18.86
CA ARG A 124 12.11 -43.45 19.37
C ARG A 124 13.52 -43.27 19.94
N LYS A 125 14.20 -42.19 19.54
CA LYS A 125 15.51 -41.82 20.08
C LYS A 125 15.35 -41.29 21.52
N ASN A 126 15.36 -42.19 22.50
CA ASN A 126 15.30 -41.89 23.93
C ASN A 126 16.68 -41.48 24.47
N SER A 127 17.35 -40.51 23.85
CA SER A 127 18.62 -40.01 24.41
C SER A 127 18.33 -39.02 25.53
N VAL A 128 18.49 -39.45 26.78
CA VAL A 128 18.69 -38.53 27.90
C VAL A 128 19.90 -37.65 27.55
N PRO A 129 19.87 -36.32 27.72
CA PRO A 129 21.05 -35.50 27.53
C PRO A 129 22.15 -36.00 28.48
N GLU A 130 23.17 -36.64 27.92
CA GLU A 130 24.32 -37.11 28.68
C GLU A 130 25.13 -35.89 29.12
N GLN A 131 24.76 -35.31 30.27
CA GLN A 131 25.68 -34.43 30.99
C GLN A 131 26.80 -35.30 31.56
N LEU A 132 27.98 -35.17 30.96
CA LEU A 132 29.20 -35.93 31.24
C LEU A 132 29.64 -35.93 32.73
N PRO A 133 30.43 -36.93 33.18
CA PRO A 133 30.49 -37.38 34.57
C PRO A 133 31.47 -36.56 35.43
N ALA A 134 31.01 -36.10 36.61
CA ALA A 134 31.88 -35.49 37.60
C ALA A 134 32.68 -36.56 38.38
N LEU A 135 33.95 -36.69 37.99
CA LEU A 135 35.13 -37.02 38.81
C LEU A 135 35.09 -38.28 39.69
N LYS A 136 35.74 -39.34 39.19
CA LYS A 136 36.39 -40.37 40.04
C LYS A 136 37.43 -39.70 40.96
N LYS A 137 37.09 -39.48 42.23
CA LYS A 137 38.12 -39.28 43.27
C LYS A 137 38.70 -40.64 43.65
N LYS A 138 39.83 -40.98 43.04
CA LYS A 138 40.81 -41.90 43.64
C LYS A 138 41.55 -41.16 44.76
N ASN A 139 42.13 -41.96 45.67
CA ASN A 139 43.16 -41.71 46.71
C ASN A 139 42.58 -41.91 48.13
N ASN A 140 43.16 -42.67 49.06
CA ASN A 140 44.38 -43.48 49.09
C ASN A 140 44.33 -44.46 50.29
N LYS A 141 45.17 -45.51 50.22
CA LYS A 141 45.52 -46.47 51.29
C LYS A 141 45.94 -45.79 52.60
N GLN A 142 45.54 -46.37 53.74
CA GLN A 142 46.44 -46.99 54.73
C GLN A 142 45.67 -47.97 55.60
#